data_AF-A0A954HCM6-F1
#
_entry.id   AF-A0A954HCM6-F1
#
_cell.length_a   1.000
_cell.length_b   1.000
_cell.length_c   1.000
_cell.angle_alpha   90.00
_cell.angle_beta   90.00
_cell.angle_gamma   90.00
#
_symmetry.space_group_name_H-M   'P 1'
#
loop_
_entity.id
_entity.type
_entity.pdbx_description
1 polymer ?
#
loop_
_entity_poly.entity_id
_entity_poly.type
_entity_poly.pdbx_seq_one_letter_code
_entity_poly.pdbx_strand_id
1 'polypeptide(L)'
;VTGVATCRKYWINADADPQEVERLATRVLANESIEHVLSGPLQLNSLSLGREYRFELHHVPLRGMTDEQLAAYSKTGQLYLSLVEMQTIQQYFVDLERDPTDIELETIAQTWSEHCSHKTLAGRIAYRDENGERHFENMLKETVFAATQQIRQSLGESDWCVSVFKDNA
;
A
#
# COMPACT_ATOMS: atom_id res chain seq x y z
N VAL A 1 26.27 10.30 21.03
CA VAL A 1 26.03 9.11 20.18
C VAL A 1 24.94 9.50 19.18
N THR A 2 25.23 9.48 17.87
CA THR A 2 24.28 9.87 16.80
C THR A 2 23.54 8.68 16.18
N GLY A 3 23.93 7.45 16.55
CA GLY A 3 23.27 6.20 16.17
C GLY A 3 23.91 5.01 16.88
N VAL A 4 23.16 3.92 17.01
CA VAL A 4 23.62 2.62 17.53
C VAL A 4 23.04 1.54 16.62
N ALA A 5 23.84 0.54 16.27
CA ALA A 5 23.40 -0.64 15.52
C ALA A 5 23.95 -1.91 16.16
N THR A 6 23.28 -3.04 15.90
CA THR A 6 23.68 -4.37 16.37
C THR A 6 23.95 -5.28 15.19
N CYS A 7 24.96 -6.15 15.30
CA CYS A 7 25.24 -7.17 14.29
C CYS A 7 25.36 -8.56 14.93
N ARG A 8 25.04 -9.60 14.16
CA ARG A 8 25.29 -11.00 14.53
C ARG A 8 26.48 -11.51 13.71
N LYS A 9 27.47 -12.10 14.38
CA LYS A 9 28.66 -12.67 13.74
C LYS A 9 28.60 -14.19 13.81
N TYR A 10 28.75 -14.82 12.66
CA TYR A 10 28.83 -16.28 12.51
C TYR A 10 30.21 -16.65 12.00
N TRP A 11 30.74 -17.76 12.52
CA TRP A 11 31.96 -18.37 12.03
C TRP A 11 31.58 -19.66 11.30
N ILE A 12 32.18 -19.86 10.12
CA ILE A 12 31.93 -21.01 9.27
C ILE A 12 33.27 -21.66 8.97
N ASN A 13 33.30 -22.99 8.89
CA ASN A 13 34.51 -23.74 8.59
C ASN A 13 35.03 -23.38 7.19
N ALA A 14 36.36 -23.34 7.05
CA ALA A 14 37.02 -22.89 5.82
C ALA A 14 36.79 -23.82 4.61
N ASP A 15 36.42 -25.07 4.86
CA ASP A 15 36.11 -26.11 3.87
C ASP A 15 34.61 -26.22 3.54
N ALA A 16 33.76 -25.37 4.15
CA ALA A 16 32.34 -25.35 3.84
C ALA A 16 32.09 -24.93 2.39
N ASP A 17 31.12 -25.59 1.75
CA ASP A 17 30.72 -25.25 0.38
C ASP A 17 30.16 -23.82 0.34
N PRO A 18 30.75 -22.91 -0.46
CA PRO A 18 30.26 -21.55 -0.60
C PRO A 18 28.77 -21.44 -0.97
N GLN A 19 28.24 -22.39 -1.74
CA GLN A 19 26.81 -22.39 -2.10
C GLN A 19 25.92 -22.71 -0.90
N GLU A 20 26.36 -23.62 -0.02
CA GLU A 20 25.63 -23.94 1.20
C GLU A 20 25.70 -22.80 2.22
N VAL A 21 26.84 -22.10 2.28
CA VAL A 21 27.00 -20.90 3.11
C VAL A 21 26.05 -19.79 2.68
N GLU A 22 25.96 -19.52 1.38
CA GLU A 22 25.04 -18.51 0.85
C GLU A 22 23.58 -18.88 1.17
N ARG A 23 23.21 -20.15 1.00
CA ARG A 23 21.87 -20.64 1.33
C ARG A 23 21.58 -20.53 2.83
N LEU A 24 22.53 -20.88 3.69
CA LEU A 24 22.40 -20.74 5.14
C LEU A 24 22.20 -19.26 5.52
N ALA A 25 22.98 -18.37 4.94
CA ALA A 25 22.91 -16.94 5.20
C ALA A 25 21.55 -16.34 4.83
N THR A 26 21.10 -16.57 3.59
CA THR A 26 19.87 -15.98 3.01
C THR A 26 18.58 -16.62 3.50
N ARG A 27 18.60 -17.92 3.86
CA ARG A 27 17.37 -18.66 4.22
C ARG A 27 17.19 -18.89 5.72
N VAL A 28 18.26 -18.83 6.50
CA VAL A 28 18.22 -19.22 7.92
C VAL A 28 18.72 -18.11 8.83
N LEU A 29 19.85 -17.50 8.49
CA LEU A 29 20.52 -16.56 9.41
C LEU A 29 19.97 -15.15 9.32
N ALA A 30 19.61 -14.70 8.12
CA ALA A 30 19.11 -13.35 7.88
C ALA A 30 17.70 -13.33 7.32
N ASN A 31 16.94 -12.30 7.68
CA ASN A 31 15.75 -11.90 6.94
C ASN A 31 16.16 -10.87 5.87
N GLU A 32 16.17 -11.29 4.61
CA GLU A 32 16.57 -10.46 3.47
C GLU A 32 15.79 -9.15 3.31
N SER A 33 14.60 -9.03 3.93
CA SER A 33 13.79 -7.81 3.85
C SER A 33 14.29 -6.70 4.79
N ILE A 34 15.02 -7.06 5.85
CA ILE A 34 15.41 -6.12 6.93
C ILE A 34 16.86 -6.28 7.41
N GLU A 35 17.58 -7.28 6.92
CA GLU A 35 18.96 -7.56 7.32
C GLU A 35 19.87 -7.72 6.10
N HIS A 36 21.14 -7.35 6.28
CA HIS A 36 22.17 -7.49 5.27
C HIS A 36 23.21 -8.52 5.72
N VAL A 37 23.56 -9.43 4.82
CA VAL A 37 24.64 -10.39 5.03
C VAL A 37 25.93 -9.82 4.45
N LEU A 38 26.99 -9.81 5.26
CA LEU A 38 28.33 -9.41 4.82
C LEU A 38 29.28 -10.59 5.03
N SER A 39 29.89 -11.05 3.94
CA SER A 39 30.92 -12.08 3.97
C SER A 39 32.29 -11.45 4.23
N GLY A 40 32.96 -11.88 5.29
CA GLY A 40 34.30 -11.42 5.67
C GLY A 40 34.30 -10.33 6.76
N PRO A 41 35.38 -9.54 6.87
CA PRO A 41 35.51 -8.54 7.92
C PRO A 41 34.47 -7.43 7.78
N LEU A 42 33.83 -7.08 8.90
CA LEU A 42 32.86 -5.98 8.97
C LEU A 42 33.60 -4.64 8.90
N GLN A 43 33.67 -4.05 7.71
CA GLN A 43 34.26 -2.72 7.49
C GLN A 43 33.18 -1.64 7.62
N LEU A 44 32.82 -1.27 8.86
CA LEU A 44 31.85 -0.19 9.13
C LEU A 44 32.57 1.15 9.34
N ASN A 45 32.64 1.96 8.28
CA ASN A 45 33.09 3.35 8.38
C ASN A 45 31.97 4.31 8.83
N SER A 46 30.70 3.88 8.73
CA SER A 46 29.51 4.62 9.15
C SER A 46 28.38 3.65 9.47
N LEU A 47 27.50 4.04 10.40
CA LEU A 47 26.21 3.37 10.63
C LEU A 47 25.12 3.84 9.65
N SER A 48 25.41 4.89 8.87
CA SER A 48 24.47 5.42 7.87
C SER A 48 24.46 4.47 6.68
N LEU A 49 23.34 3.79 6.47
CA LEU A 49 23.06 3.00 5.28
C LEU A 49 22.43 3.91 4.21
N GLY A 50 22.89 3.79 2.97
CA GLY A 50 22.37 4.55 1.84
C GLY A 50 23.20 5.77 1.44
N ARG A 51 22.67 6.57 0.53
CA ARG A 51 23.26 7.85 0.08
C ARG A 51 22.61 9.00 0.85
N GLU A 52 23.34 10.11 0.98
CA GLU A 52 22.74 11.36 1.48
C GLU A 52 21.52 11.71 0.62
N TYR A 53 20.36 11.85 1.25
CA TYR A 53 19.16 12.27 0.56
C TYR A 53 19.30 13.73 0.12
N ARG A 54 19.05 13.98 -1.17
CA ARG A 54 18.92 15.32 -1.71
C ARG A 54 17.52 15.43 -2.29
N PHE A 55 16.78 16.42 -1.80
CA PHE A 55 15.43 16.65 -2.25
C PHE A 55 15.42 17.09 -3.72
N GLU A 56 14.61 16.41 -4.53
CA GLU A 56 14.33 16.75 -5.92
C GLU A 56 12.80 16.78 -6.09
N LEU A 57 12.25 17.93 -6.49
CA LEU A 57 10.83 18.06 -6.76
C LEU A 57 10.54 17.60 -8.20
N HIS A 58 9.85 16.47 -8.35
CA HIS A 58 9.55 15.91 -9.65
C HIS A 58 8.15 16.30 -10.12
N HIS A 59 8.05 16.90 -11.30
CA HIS A 59 6.77 17.16 -11.96
C HIS A 59 6.53 16.09 -13.03
N VAL A 60 5.34 15.50 -13.02
CA VAL A 60 4.94 14.45 -13.95
C VAL A 60 4.15 15.10 -15.08
N PRO A 61 4.59 15.03 -16.35
CA PRO A 61 3.93 15.69 -17.49
C PRO A 61 2.62 14.99 -17.90
N LEU A 62 1.72 14.82 -16.94
CA LEU A 62 0.50 14.01 -17.02
C LEU A 62 -0.48 14.60 -18.03
N ARG A 63 -0.59 15.92 -18.12
CA ARG A 63 -1.57 16.60 -18.98
C ARG A 63 -1.43 16.25 -20.46
N GLY A 64 -0.21 15.92 -20.90
CA GLY A 64 0.09 15.57 -22.28
C GLY A 64 0.11 14.08 -22.58
N MET A 65 -0.17 13.21 -21.60
CA MET A 65 -0.11 11.76 -21.78
C MET A 65 -1.32 11.22 -22.55
N THR A 66 -1.08 10.27 -23.45
CA THR A 66 -2.15 9.45 -24.04
C THR A 66 -2.66 8.41 -23.04
N ASP A 67 -3.80 7.77 -23.33
CA ASP A 67 -4.34 6.69 -22.50
C ASP A 67 -3.34 5.54 -22.28
N GLU A 68 -2.57 5.17 -23.31
CA GLU A 68 -1.53 4.15 -23.19
C GLU A 68 -0.40 4.59 -22.26
N GLN A 69 -0.01 5.87 -22.33
CA GLN A 69 1.01 6.43 -21.45
C GLN A 69 0.52 6.55 -20.01
N LEU A 70 -0.75 6.93 -19.79
CA LEU A 70 -1.39 6.95 -18.47
C LEU A 70 -1.41 5.56 -17.84
N ALA A 71 -1.85 4.55 -18.59
CA ALA A 71 -1.88 3.17 -18.12
C ALA A 71 -0.47 2.62 -17.84
N ALA A 72 0.50 2.92 -18.71
CA ALA A 72 1.89 2.52 -18.51
C ALA A 72 2.49 3.18 -17.27
N TYR A 73 2.30 4.50 -17.12
CA TYR A 73 2.81 5.27 -15.98
C TYR A 73 2.21 4.81 -14.66
N SER A 74 0.90 4.55 -14.61
CA SER A 74 0.23 4.00 -13.43
C SER A 74 0.88 2.68 -12.97
N LYS A 75 1.26 1.82 -13.92
CA LYS A 75 1.90 0.53 -13.63
C LYS A 75 3.37 0.69 -13.23
N THR A 76 4.15 1.45 -13.97
CA THR A 76 5.60 1.60 -13.72
C THR A 76 5.90 2.48 -12.51
N GLY A 77 5.06 3.48 -12.26
CA GLY A 77 5.09 4.33 -11.07
C GLY A 77 4.39 3.73 -9.84
N GLN A 78 3.96 2.46 -9.91
CA GLN A 78 3.32 1.72 -8.82
C GLN A 78 2.08 2.43 -8.21
N LEU A 79 1.38 3.24 -9.01
CA LEU A 79 0.14 3.89 -8.60
C LEU A 79 -1.03 2.90 -8.62
N TYR A 80 -1.00 1.94 -9.55
CA TYR A 80 -2.04 0.90 -9.75
C TYR A 80 -3.48 1.44 -9.87
N LEU A 81 -3.60 2.68 -10.34
CA LEU A 81 -4.86 3.30 -10.71
C LEU A 81 -5.36 2.74 -12.05
N SER A 82 -6.67 2.55 -12.15
CA SER A 82 -7.33 2.23 -13.42
C SER A 82 -7.19 3.38 -14.42
N LEU A 83 -7.38 3.09 -15.71
CA LEU A 83 -7.32 4.13 -16.75
C LEU A 83 -8.29 5.28 -16.48
N VAL A 84 -9.52 4.96 -16.06
CA VAL A 84 -10.54 5.98 -15.75
C VAL A 84 -10.12 6.89 -14.60
N GLU A 85 -9.47 6.34 -13.56
CA GLU A 85 -8.95 7.14 -12.46
C GLU A 85 -7.79 8.03 -12.93
N MET A 86 -6.87 7.49 -13.73
CA MET A 86 -5.78 8.27 -14.31
C MET A 86 -6.28 9.41 -15.20
N GLN A 87 -7.31 9.15 -16.03
CA GLN A 87 -7.97 10.17 -16.85
C GLN A 87 -8.66 11.24 -16.01
N THR A 88 -9.32 10.83 -14.92
CA THR A 88 -9.97 11.76 -13.99
C THR A 88 -8.94 12.70 -13.34
N ILE A 89 -7.81 12.14 -12.92
CA ILE A 89 -6.70 12.92 -12.35
C ILE A 89 -6.07 13.82 -13.43
N GLN A 90 -5.84 13.30 -14.63
CA GLN A 90 -5.33 14.08 -15.76
C GLN A 90 -6.22 15.28 -16.03
N GLN A 91 -7.54 15.08 -16.14
CA GLN A 91 -8.48 16.16 -16.41
C GLN A 91 -8.43 17.24 -15.31
N TYR A 92 -8.38 16.83 -14.04
CA TYR A 92 -8.23 17.77 -12.92
C TYR A 92 -6.98 18.66 -13.06
N PHE A 93 -5.84 18.07 -13.44
CA PHE A 93 -4.60 18.83 -13.63
C PHE A 93 -4.59 19.64 -14.94
N VAL A 94 -5.28 19.19 -15.98
CA VAL A 94 -5.54 19.99 -17.19
C VAL A 94 -6.32 21.26 -16.82
N ASP A 95 -7.38 21.13 -16.03
CA ASP A 95 -8.22 22.26 -15.60
C ASP A 95 -7.47 23.24 -14.68
N LEU A 96 -6.51 22.74 -13.90
CA LEU A 96 -5.61 23.57 -13.09
C LEU A 96 -4.46 24.22 -13.90
N GLU A 97 -4.35 23.93 -15.19
CA GLU A 97 -3.31 24.41 -16.09
C GLU A 97 -1.87 24.10 -15.63
N ARG A 98 -1.68 23.04 -14.82
CA ARG A 98 -0.37 22.61 -14.34
C ARG A 98 -0.24 21.10 -14.25
N ASP A 99 0.98 20.62 -14.37
CA ASP A 99 1.29 19.21 -14.13
C ASP A 99 1.39 18.92 -12.62
N PRO A 100 0.99 17.72 -12.19
CA PRO A 100 1.13 17.30 -10.80
C PRO A 100 2.59 17.06 -10.43
N THR A 101 2.88 17.21 -9.15
CA THR A 101 4.07 16.63 -8.54
C THR A 101 3.89 15.12 -8.36
N ASP A 102 5.00 14.40 -8.28
CA ASP A 102 5.00 12.96 -7.97
C ASP A 102 4.25 12.64 -6.66
N ILE A 103 4.48 13.43 -5.61
CA ILE A 103 3.83 13.24 -4.30
C ILE A 103 2.32 13.50 -4.35
N GLU A 104 1.85 14.45 -5.17
CA GLU A 104 0.42 14.68 -5.37
C GLU A 104 -0.24 13.44 -6.02
N LEU A 105 0.41 12.85 -7.02
CA LEU A 105 -0.09 11.63 -7.66
C LEU A 105 -0.08 10.43 -6.72
N GLU A 106 1.00 10.22 -5.98
CA GLU A 106 1.09 9.12 -5.02
C GLU A 106 0.03 9.26 -3.93
N THR A 107 -0.21 10.47 -3.43
CA THR A 107 -1.24 10.75 -2.43
C THR A 107 -2.64 10.37 -2.94
N ILE A 108 -2.96 10.73 -4.19
CA ILE A 108 -4.24 10.34 -4.80
C ILE A 108 -4.30 8.82 -4.96
N ALA A 109 -3.23 8.18 -5.46
CA ALA A 109 -3.18 6.74 -5.66
C ALA A 109 -3.40 5.95 -4.35
N GLN A 110 -2.78 6.38 -3.25
CA GLN A 110 -2.97 5.76 -1.95
C GLN A 110 -4.39 5.93 -1.42
N THR A 111 -4.92 7.15 -1.45
CA THR A 111 -6.26 7.45 -0.92
C THR A 111 -7.37 6.77 -1.74
N TRP A 112 -7.19 6.67 -3.06
CA TRP A 112 -8.10 5.98 -3.97
C TRP A 112 -7.79 4.50 -4.08
N SER A 113 -6.85 3.93 -3.33
CA SER A 113 -6.63 2.49 -3.35
C SER A 113 -7.87 1.72 -2.84
N GLU A 114 -8.01 0.46 -3.26
CA GLU A 114 -9.11 -0.39 -2.78
C GLU A 114 -9.11 -0.51 -1.25
N HIS A 115 -7.93 -0.63 -0.66
CA HIS A 115 -7.76 -0.76 0.78
C HIS A 115 -8.25 0.48 1.54
N CYS A 116 -8.04 1.69 0.99
CA CYS A 116 -8.43 2.94 1.64
C CYS A 116 -9.86 3.35 1.34
N SER A 117 -10.31 3.18 0.09
CA SER A 117 -11.64 3.60 -0.34
C SER A 117 -12.72 2.52 -0.20
N HIS A 118 -12.34 1.26 0.07
CA HIS A 118 -13.25 0.12 0.20
C HIS A 118 -14.22 -0.01 -0.98
N LYS A 119 -13.74 0.12 -2.23
CA LYS A 119 -14.62 0.27 -3.40
C LYS A 119 -15.47 -0.96 -3.64
N THR A 120 -14.96 -2.16 -3.39
CA THR A 120 -15.74 -3.41 -3.49
C THR A 120 -16.88 -3.43 -2.48
N LEU A 121 -16.59 -3.09 -1.23
CA LEU A 121 -17.59 -3.08 -0.15
C LEU A 121 -18.63 -1.96 -0.33
N ALA A 122 -18.24 -0.84 -0.92
CA ALA A 122 -19.15 0.26 -1.25
C ALA A 122 -19.85 0.09 -2.61
N GLY A 123 -19.40 -0.86 -3.43
CA GLY A 123 -19.79 -1.03 -4.81
C GLY A 123 -21.08 -1.83 -5.00
N ARG A 124 -21.55 -1.83 -6.25
CA ARG A 124 -22.71 -2.61 -6.69
C ARG A 124 -22.32 -4.05 -6.94
N ILE A 125 -23.06 -4.99 -6.36
CA ILE A 125 -22.73 -6.42 -6.42
C ILE A 125 -23.96 -7.21 -6.81
N ALA A 126 -23.86 -7.97 -7.90
CA ALA A 126 -24.79 -9.03 -8.26
C ALA A 126 -24.20 -10.37 -7.81
N TYR A 127 -24.86 -11.03 -6.86
CA TYR A 127 -24.42 -12.28 -6.24
C TYR A 127 -25.43 -13.39 -6.52
N ARG A 128 -24.94 -14.59 -6.86
CA ARG A 128 -25.78 -15.76 -7.13
C ARG A 128 -25.21 -16.99 -6.43
N ASP A 129 -26.05 -17.68 -5.68
CA ASP A 129 -25.76 -18.95 -5.00
C ASP A 129 -26.87 -19.99 -5.27
N GLU A 130 -26.82 -21.16 -4.61
CA GLU A 130 -27.88 -22.17 -4.71
C GLU A 130 -29.26 -21.69 -4.21
N ASN A 131 -29.32 -20.58 -3.48
CA ASN A 131 -30.54 -20.01 -2.90
C ASN A 131 -31.13 -18.87 -3.74
N GLY A 132 -30.46 -18.47 -4.84
CA GLY A 132 -30.96 -17.50 -5.79
C GLY A 132 -29.98 -16.35 -6.05
N GLU A 133 -30.52 -15.25 -6.59
CA GLU A 133 -29.77 -14.05 -6.96
C GLU A 133 -30.09 -12.88 -6.03
N ARG A 134 -29.07 -12.11 -5.66
CA ARG A 134 -29.16 -10.93 -4.79
C ARG A 134 -28.39 -9.78 -5.44
N HIS A 135 -28.96 -8.59 -5.33
CA HIS A 135 -28.33 -7.37 -5.81
C HIS A 135 -28.13 -6.42 -4.64
N PHE A 136 -26.94 -5.87 -4.53
CA PHE A 136 -26.59 -4.83 -3.58
C PHE A 136 -26.21 -3.58 -4.38
N GLU A 137 -26.76 -2.43 -4.00
CA GLU A 137 -26.32 -1.13 -4.48
C GLU A 137 -25.12 -0.62 -3.67
N ASN A 138 -25.04 -1.02 -2.40
CA ASN A 138 -23.89 -0.82 -1.53
C ASN A 138 -23.82 -1.94 -0.48
N MET A 139 -22.94 -2.91 -0.71
CA MET A 139 -22.84 -4.12 0.12
C MET A 139 -22.65 -3.81 1.62
N LEU A 140 -21.74 -2.89 1.98
CA LEU A 140 -21.45 -2.57 3.37
C LEU A 140 -22.65 -1.94 4.08
N LYS A 141 -23.34 -1.01 3.41
CA LYS A 141 -24.52 -0.33 3.96
C LYS A 141 -25.69 -1.29 4.16
N GLU A 142 -25.94 -2.14 3.18
CA GLU A 142 -27.10 -3.04 3.17
C GLU A 142 -26.91 -4.28 4.04
N THR A 143 -25.67 -4.58 4.46
CA THR A 143 -25.36 -5.72 5.33
C THR A 143 -24.99 -5.26 6.73
N VAL A 144 -23.71 -4.93 6.96
CA VAL A 144 -23.16 -4.62 8.27
C VAL A 144 -23.83 -3.40 8.89
N PHE A 145 -24.02 -2.32 8.14
CA PHE A 145 -24.63 -1.11 8.71
C PHE A 145 -26.12 -1.30 8.98
N ALA A 146 -26.86 -1.89 8.04
CA ALA A 146 -28.29 -2.13 8.20
C ALA A 146 -28.57 -3.06 9.38
N ALA A 147 -27.86 -4.19 9.49
CA ALA A 147 -27.98 -5.10 10.61
C ALA A 147 -27.63 -4.43 11.94
N THR A 148 -26.55 -3.64 11.99
CA THR A 148 -26.16 -2.92 13.20
C THR A 148 -27.22 -1.90 13.61
N GLN A 149 -27.75 -1.12 12.68
CA GLN A 149 -28.83 -0.16 12.96
C GLN A 149 -30.10 -0.86 13.44
N GLN A 150 -30.47 -1.99 12.83
CA GLN A 150 -31.63 -2.77 13.25
C GLN A 150 -31.49 -3.30 14.68
N ILE A 151 -30.31 -3.81 15.05
CA ILE A 151 -30.03 -4.28 16.43
C ILE A 151 -30.07 -3.11 17.41
N ARG A 152 -29.48 -1.97 17.08
CA ARG A 152 -29.51 -0.79 17.95
C ARG A 152 -30.93 -0.28 18.17
N GLN A 153 -31.75 -0.26 17.12
CA GLN A 153 -33.16 0.08 17.21
C GLN A 153 -33.95 -0.92 18.08
N SER A 154 -33.66 -2.21 17.97
CA SER A 154 -34.36 -3.23 18.79
C SER A 154 -33.96 -3.19 20.26
N LEU A 155 -32.72 -2.77 20.58
CA LEU A 155 -32.25 -2.58 21.95
C LEU A 155 -32.80 -1.31 22.62
N GLY A 156 -33.11 -0.26 21.84
CA GLY A 156 -33.70 0.97 22.37
C GLY A 156 -32.87 1.59 23.49
N GLU A 157 -33.45 1.76 24.68
CA GLU A 157 -32.74 2.28 25.86
C GLU A 157 -31.64 1.36 26.39
N SER A 158 -31.65 0.07 26.00
CA SER A 158 -30.61 -0.90 26.35
C SER A 158 -29.44 -0.91 25.36
N ASP A 159 -29.45 -0.04 24.34
CA ASP A 159 -28.32 0.09 23.42
C ASP A 159 -27.09 0.69 24.14
N TRP A 160 -26.02 -0.11 24.23
CA TRP A 160 -24.75 0.27 24.84
C TRP A 160 -23.76 0.91 23.86
N CYS A 161 -24.09 1.01 22.57
CA CYS A 161 -23.17 1.54 21.56
C CYS A 161 -23.06 3.07 21.64
N VAL A 162 -21.88 3.57 22.02
CA VAL A 162 -21.62 5.02 22.12
C VAL A 162 -21.41 5.68 20.75
N SER A 163 -20.57 5.09 19.89
CA SER A 163 -20.29 5.54 18.53
C SER A 163 -20.17 4.33 17.63
N VAL A 164 -20.69 4.42 16.39
CA VAL A 164 -20.59 3.33 15.42
C VAL A 164 -20.46 3.95 14.03
N PHE A 165 -19.46 3.50 13.26
CA PHE A 165 -19.16 3.93 11.89
C PHE A 165 -18.90 5.43 11.70
N LYS A 166 -18.45 6.13 12.75
CA LYS A 166 -18.13 7.57 12.73
C LYS A 166 -16.69 7.88 13.09
N ASP A 167 -15.93 6.88 13.52
CA ASP A 167 -14.55 6.99 13.94
C ASP A 167 -13.85 5.66 13.65
N ASN A 168 -12.53 5.63 13.84
CA ASN A 168 -11.70 4.43 13.72
C ASN A 168 -11.84 3.49 14.94
N ALA A 169 -12.64 3.86 15.95
CA ALA A 169 -13.05 3.01 17.08
C ALA A 169 -14.39 3.46 17.69
#